data_AF-A0A496LY58-F1
#
_entry.id   AF-A0A496LY58-F1
#
_cell.length_a   1.000
_cell.length_b   1.000
_cell.length_c   1.000
_cell.angle_alpha   90.00
_cell.angle_beta   90.00
_cell.angle_gamma   90.00
#
_symmetry.space_group_name_H-M   'P 1'
#
loop_
_entity.id
_entity.type
_entity.pdbx_description
1 polymer ?
#
loop_
_entity_poly.entity_id
_entity_poly.type
_entity_poly.pdbx_seq_one_letter_code
_entity_poly.pdbx_strand_id
1 'polypeptide(L)'
;MFELSNEQRAYFGLDAVQQSWERVEFAGDKFRPASVLYFEGDVIKKHVVSTDELYAEYGYDEATKGREILLPKTAKGKEAKLTPANFEKRTPLGVYLYADKYSLRIASFASQTTFYDSVWESGHGRKMDFRSEIERFIAESDSDHARKIEEFKKAGRKNIKFKSGDFFRFKLDRNRYGFGRVILDGHKLRKSGLLPEGHAMLGFMGKPVFIELFAYASQGEASVGELMSRPRLPMDVMFDNAFFYGEFEIFAHEKVDVSQLDFPMSFHVSPARTYLQWGFIEICSDEQSVMKAASRELKELIEENNLKFNCIGFSPRYAQFEIAEILRGEELAYQTNDLRDPEIRWARQELMRIFGLDPAKSYFENAQRLGVKTVLEL
;
A
#
# COMPACT_ATOMS: atom_id res chain seq x y z
N MET A 1 32.68 7.21 -2.48
CA MET A 1 31.33 7.61 -2.06
C MET A 1 30.61 8.18 -3.27
N PHE A 2 29.44 7.66 -3.61
CA PHE A 2 28.64 8.15 -4.74
C PHE A 2 27.74 9.29 -4.24
N GLU A 3 27.61 10.36 -5.02
CA GLU A 3 26.77 11.50 -4.64
C GLU A 3 26.20 12.18 -5.87
N LEU A 4 24.92 12.55 -5.81
CA LEU A 4 24.24 13.24 -6.91
C LEU A 4 24.76 14.67 -7.10
N SER A 5 24.83 15.12 -8.36
CA SER A 5 24.97 16.53 -8.68
C SER A 5 23.65 17.28 -8.41
N ASN A 6 23.70 18.62 -8.32
CA ASN A 6 22.47 19.42 -8.21
C ASN A 6 21.56 19.29 -9.44
N GLU A 7 22.13 19.05 -10.63
CA GLU A 7 21.35 18.76 -11.84
C GLU A 7 20.60 17.42 -11.71
N GLN A 8 21.26 16.37 -11.21
CA GLN A 8 20.62 15.09 -10.98
C GLN A 8 19.55 15.19 -9.87
N ARG A 9 19.82 15.91 -8.78
CA ARG A 9 18.86 16.13 -7.68
C ARG A 9 17.53 16.72 -8.15
N ALA A 10 17.54 17.58 -9.17
CA ALA A 10 16.33 18.17 -9.73
C ALA A 10 15.37 17.12 -10.30
N TYR A 11 15.89 16.04 -10.90
CA TYR A 11 15.05 14.93 -11.39
C TYR A 11 14.31 14.18 -10.28
N PHE A 12 14.80 14.27 -9.04
CA PHE A 12 14.20 13.61 -7.88
C PHE A 12 13.42 14.57 -6.98
N GLY A 13 13.29 15.85 -7.36
CA GLY A 13 12.62 16.87 -6.54
C GLY A 13 13.37 17.21 -5.25
N LEU A 14 14.65 16.81 -5.15
CA LEU A 14 15.49 17.08 -3.99
C LEU A 14 15.96 18.53 -4.00
N ASP A 15 16.11 19.12 -2.82
CA ASP A 15 16.73 20.45 -2.71
C ASP A 15 18.20 20.41 -3.13
N ALA A 16 18.61 21.42 -3.89
CA ALA A 16 20.01 21.61 -4.28
C ALA A 16 20.87 21.89 -3.04
N VAL A 17 22.08 21.34 -3.04
CA VAL A 17 23.11 21.72 -2.07
C VAL A 17 23.61 23.12 -2.43
N GLN A 18 23.38 24.09 -1.54
CA GLN A 18 23.81 25.47 -1.74
C GLN A 18 25.32 25.60 -1.53
N GLN A 19 25.93 26.60 -2.19
CA GLN A 19 27.37 26.88 -2.00
C GLN A 19 27.71 27.29 -0.56
N SER A 20 26.75 27.87 0.17
CA SER A 20 26.87 28.21 1.59
C SER A 20 26.87 26.99 2.51
N TRP A 21 26.47 25.81 2.02
CA TRP A 21 26.35 24.63 2.85
C TRP A 21 27.68 23.90 2.97
N GLU A 22 28.07 23.63 4.21
CA GLU A 22 29.29 22.91 4.53
C GLU A 22 29.02 21.42 4.60
N ARG A 23 29.82 20.64 3.87
CA ARG A 23 29.78 19.18 3.84
C ARG A 23 30.59 18.62 5.00
N VAL A 24 29.94 17.94 5.94
CA VAL A 24 30.57 17.36 7.13
C VAL A 24 30.40 15.85 7.13
N GLU A 25 31.50 15.11 7.28
CA GLU A 25 31.46 13.67 7.48
C GLU A 25 30.83 13.33 8.83
N PHE A 26 29.87 12.41 8.80
CA PHE A 26 29.15 11.99 9.98
C PHE A 26 29.39 10.51 10.22
N ALA A 27 30.19 10.22 11.25
CA ALA A 27 30.59 8.87 11.62
C ALA A 27 29.35 8.01 11.92
N GLY A 28 29.35 6.79 11.39
CA GLY A 28 28.32 5.80 11.68
C GLY A 28 28.43 5.21 13.08
N ASP A 29 27.57 4.23 13.35
CA ASP A 29 27.64 3.39 14.54
C ASP A 29 27.45 1.91 14.17
N LYS A 30 27.28 1.03 15.16
CA LYS A 30 27.09 -0.43 14.94
C LYS A 30 25.93 -0.75 13.97
N PHE A 31 24.91 0.09 13.90
CA PHE A 31 23.67 -0.16 13.18
C PHE A 31 23.45 0.80 12.00
N ARG A 32 24.20 1.91 11.94
CA ARG A 32 24.04 2.97 10.93
C ARG A 32 25.35 3.21 10.22
N PRO A 33 25.38 3.22 8.88
CA PRO A 33 26.60 3.49 8.14
C PRO A 33 27.09 4.93 8.37
N ALA A 34 28.36 5.17 8.07
CA ALA A 34 28.87 6.53 7.94
C ALA A 34 28.12 7.26 6.82
N SER A 35 27.97 8.57 6.98
CA SER A 35 27.15 9.39 6.10
C SER A 35 27.65 10.82 6.05
N VAL A 36 26.93 11.71 5.38
CA VAL A 36 27.28 13.11 5.21
C VAL A 36 26.13 13.99 5.66
N LEU A 37 26.44 15.00 6.47
CA LEU A 37 25.50 16.07 6.84
C LEU A 37 25.93 17.37 6.18
N TYR A 38 24.97 18.06 5.58
CA TYR A 38 25.17 19.40 5.05
C TYR A 38 24.65 20.44 6.03
N PHE A 39 25.51 21.37 6.43
CA PHE A 39 25.22 22.42 7.39
C PHE A 39 25.15 23.80 6.75
N GLU A 40 24.12 24.56 7.10
CA GLU A 40 24.10 26.01 6.90
C GLU A 40 24.32 26.69 8.25
N GLY A 41 25.55 27.14 8.51
CA GLY A 41 25.95 27.56 9.85
C GLY A 41 25.84 26.39 10.84
N ASP A 42 24.94 26.52 11.81
CA ASP A 42 24.66 25.51 12.84
C ASP A 42 23.38 24.69 12.57
N VAL A 43 22.80 24.78 11.37
CA VAL A 43 21.57 24.06 11.02
C VAL A 43 21.86 22.96 10.01
N ILE A 44 21.42 21.73 10.29
CA ILE A 44 21.49 20.61 9.35
C ILE A 44 20.38 20.77 8.32
N LYS A 45 20.75 20.83 7.04
CA LYS A 45 19.83 21.03 5.92
C LYS A 45 19.60 19.78 5.07
N LYS A 46 20.59 18.88 5.01
CA LYS A 46 20.49 17.64 4.24
C LYS A 46 21.34 16.53 4.87
N HIS A 47 20.88 15.30 4.72
CA HIS A 47 21.60 14.09 5.08
C HIS A 47 21.71 13.19 3.85
N VAL A 48 22.92 12.73 3.56
CA VAL A 48 23.22 11.81 2.45
C VAL A 48 23.84 10.55 3.01
N VAL A 49 23.19 9.41 2.76
CA VAL A 49 23.71 8.07 3.04
C VAL A 49 24.12 7.45 1.71
N SER A 50 25.38 7.07 1.57
CA SER A 50 25.90 6.41 0.37
C SER A 50 26.84 5.29 0.75
N THR A 51 26.43 4.06 0.47
CA THR A 51 27.21 2.83 0.62
C THR A 51 27.29 2.11 -0.71
N ASP A 52 27.87 0.91 -0.73
CA ASP A 52 27.87 0.06 -1.92
C ASP A 52 26.51 -0.57 -2.22
N GLU A 53 25.59 -0.59 -1.25
CA GLU A 53 24.27 -1.23 -1.36
C GLU A 53 23.09 -0.25 -1.32
N LEU A 54 23.32 1.00 -0.92
CA LEU A 54 22.27 1.98 -0.63
C LEU A 54 22.72 3.40 -1.00
N TYR A 55 21.78 4.14 -1.58
CA TYR A 55 21.79 5.59 -1.62
C TYR A 55 20.51 6.18 -1.03
N ALA A 56 20.62 7.16 -0.16
CA ALA A 56 19.48 7.91 0.31
C ALA A 56 19.81 9.39 0.56
N GLU A 57 18.89 10.28 0.20
CA GLU A 57 18.95 11.71 0.51
C GLU A 57 17.69 12.18 1.21
N TYR A 58 17.88 12.88 2.33
CA TYR A 58 16.82 13.42 3.17
C TYR A 58 17.01 14.91 3.41
N GLY A 59 15.94 15.70 3.34
CA GLY A 59 15.93 17.12 3.72
C GLY A 59 15.71 17.30 5.22
N TYR A 60 16.34 18.32 5.81
CA TYR A 60 16.23 18.64 7.23
C TYR A 60 16.20 20.15 7.50
N ASP A 61 15.79 20.50 8.71
CA ASP A 61 15.92 21.83 9.28
C ASP A 61 16.16 21.68 10.79
N GLU A 62 17.26 21.03 11.14
CA GLU A 62 17.58 20.69 12.54
C GLU A 62 18.67 21.62 13.06
N ALA A 63 18.30 22.53 13.94
CA ALA A 63 19.25 23.43 14.60
C ALA A 63 20.14 22.66 15.59
N THR A 64 21.41 23.06 15.63
CA THR A 64 22.40 22.54 16.55
C THR A 64 23.03 23.65 17.36
N LYS A 65 23.74 23.28 18.43
CA LYS A 65 24.65 24.17 19.14
C LYS A 65 26.07 23.67 18.88
N GLY A 66 26.83 24.44 18.10
CA GLY A 66 28.21 24.10 17.73
C GLY A 66 28.32 22.75 17.02
N ARG A 67 27.28 22.34 16.28
CA ARG A 67 27.23 21.07 15.53
C ARG A 67 27.43 19.78 16.33
N GLU A 68 27.42 19.86 17.66
CA GLU A 68 27.59 18.70 18.54
C GLU A 68 26.31 18.34 19.31
N ILE A 69 25.41 19.30 19.47
CA ILE A 69 24.18 19.13 20.24
C ILE A 69 23.00 19.50 19.35
N LEU A 70 22.13 18.53 19.09
CA LEU A 70 20.83 18.74 18.47
C LEU A 70 19.91 19.48 19.44
N LEU A 71 19.39 20.64 19.01
CA LEU A 71 18.44 21.42 19.78
C LEU A 71 17.03 20.79 19.73
N PRO A 72 16.21 20.97 20.77
CA PRO A 72 14.83 20.50 20.76
C PRO A 72 13.94 21.36 19.84
N LYS A 73 12.97 20.72 19.16
CA LYS A 73 11.97 21.44 18.34
C LYS A 73 10.93 22.21 19.15
N THR A 74 10.76 21.87 20.42
CA THR A 74 9.74 22.47 21.29
C THR A 74 10.38 22.88 22.62
N ALA A 75 9.76 23.84 23.31
CA ALA A 75 10.23 24.32 24.61
C ALA A 75 10.30 23.23 25.71
N LYS A 76 9.54 22.14 25.55
CA LYS A 76 9.55 20.99 26.47
C LYS A 76 10.54 19.89 26.07
N GLY A 77 11.13 20.00 24.88
CA GLY A 77 12.09 19.01 24.40
C GLY A 77 13.43 19.12 25.12
N LYS A 78 14.21 18.05 25.08
CA LYS A 78 15.56 18.02 25.63
C LYS A 78 16.59 18.12 24.52
N GLU A 79 17.68 18.83 24.80
CA GLU A 79 18.89 18.77 24.01
C GLU A 79 19.42 17.33 23.97
N ALA A 80 20.02 16.95 22.84
CA ALA A 80 20.63 15.64 22.67
C ALA A 80 21.95 15.78 21.91
N LYS A 81 22.96 14.98 22.25
CA LYS A 81 24.18 14.91 21.44
C LYS A 81 23.85 14.50 20.01
N LEU A 82 24.48 15.13 19.03
CA LEU A 82 24.42 14.76 17.63
C LEU A 82 25.17 13.44 17.44
N THR A 83 24.42 12.34 17.52
CA THR A 83 24.89 10.99 17.24
C THR A 83 23.95 10.35 16.23
N PRO A 84 24.38 9.34 15.45
CA PRO A 84 23.51 8.71 14.45
C PRO A 84 22.17 8.23 15.03
N ALA A 85 22.21 7.60 16.21
CA ALA A 85 21.01 7.14 16.92
C ALA A 85 20.05 8.26 17.37
N ASN A 86 20.56 9.46 17.70
CA ASN A 86 19.72 10.60 18.06
C ASN A 86 19.21 11.35 16.83
N PHE A 87 20.01 11.39 15.76
CA PHE A 87 19.66 12.06 14.51
C PHE A 87 18.58 11.30 13.74
N GLU A 88 18.62 9.97 13.69
CA GLU A 88 17.58 9.15 13.03
C GLU A 88 16.16 9.38 13.59
N LYS A 89 16.05 9.84 14.84
CA LYS A 89 14.75 10.19 15.46
C LYS A 89 14.18 11.52 14.95
N ARG A 90 14.95 12.30 14.21
CA ARG A 90 14.52 13.56 13.62
C ARG A 90 13.70 13.28 12.36
N THR A 91 12.52 13.87 12.31
CA THR A 91 11.63 13.76 11.15
C THR A 91 12.22 14.54 9.98
N PRO A 92 12.54 13.90 8.85
CA PRO A 92 12.97 14.60 7.66
C PRO A 92 11.84 15.45 7.05
N LEU A 93 12.19 16.29 6.09
CA LEU A 93 11.30 17.24 5.44
C LEU A 93 11.28 17.01 3.93
N GLY A 94 10.15 17.37 3.31
CA GLY A 94 10.02 17.45 1.86
C GLY A 94 10.16 16.10 1.16
N VAL A 95 10.67 16.16 -0.07
CA VAL A 95 10.91 15.00 -0.93
C VAL A 95 12.21 14.30 -0.50
N TYR A 96 12.21 12.98 -0.53
CA TYR A 96 13.38 12.15 -0.32
C TYR A 96 13.55 11.15 -1.46
N LEU A 97 14.80 10.73 -1.63
CA LEU A 97 15.19 9.64 -2.52
C LEU A 97 15.74 8.50 -1.66
N TYR A 98 15.30 7.29 -1.94
CA TYR A 98 15.86 6.07 -1.40
C TYR A 98 16.07 5.09 -2.55
N ALA A 99 17.27 4.54 -2.67
CA ALA A 99 17.60 3.58 -3.71
C ALA A 99 18.53 2.49 -3.16
N ASP A 100 18.10 1.24 -3.22
CA ASP A 100 18.88 0.08 -2.82
C ASP A 100 18.87 -1.00 -3.91
N LYS A 101 19.37 -2.19 -3.60
CA LYS A 101 19.37 -3.31 -4.54
C LYS A 101 17.99 -3.82 -4.95
N TYR A 102 16.89 -3.35 -4.35
CA TYR A 102 15.54 -3.83 -4.60
C TYR A 102 14.58 -2.75 -5.12
N SER A 103 14.85 -1.48 -4.87
CA SER A 103 13.93 -0.39 -5.17
C SER A 103 14.63 0.95 -5.36
N LEU A 104 14.04 1.80 -6.20
CA LEU A 104 14.27 3.24 -6.23
C LEU A 104 12.92 3.91 -5.94
N ARG A 105 12.87 4.69 -4.87
CA ARG A 105 11.67 5.38 -4.39
C ARG A 105 11.89 6.87 -4.26
N ILE A 106 10.95 7.62 -4.82
CA ILE A 106 10.82 9.08 -4.67
C ILE A 106 9.50 9.33 -3.95
N ALA A 107 9.56 9.82 -2.73
CA ALA A 107 8.38 10.07 -1.91
C ALA A 107 8.56 11.32 -1.05
N SER A 108 7.49 11.76 -0.40
CA SER A 108 7.48 13.03 0.33
C SER A 108 6.97 12.85 1.76
N PHE A 109 7.78 13.31 2.73
CA PHE A 109 7.35 13.43 4.13
C PHE A 109 6.30 14.55 4.31
N ALA A 110 6.28 15.53 3.40
CA ALA A 110 5.36 16.67 3.47
C ALA A 110 3.94 16.29 3.02
N SER A 111 3.81 15.58 1.89
CA SER A 111 2.50 15.16 1.38
C SER A 111 2.08 13.77 1.87
N GLN A 112 3.02 12.94 2.33
CA GLN A 112 2.82 11.53 2.67
C GLN A 112 2.35 10.70 1.47
N THR A 113 2.89 11.01 0.29
CA THR A 113 2.59 10.33 -0.99
C THR A 113 3.88 9.99 -1.75
N THR A 114 3.77 9.08 -2.71
CA THR A 114 4.87 8.57 -3.53
C THR A 114 4.77 9.11 -4.96
N PHE A 115 5.87 9.69 -5.46
CA PHE A 115 5.95 10.12 -6.85
C PHE A 115 6.24 8.94 -7.79
N TYR A 116 7.16 8.08 -7.38
CA TYR A 116 7.63 6.93 -8.14
C TYR A 116 8.20 5.86 -7.19
N ASP A 117 7.97 4.59 -7.52
CA ASP A 117 8.64 3.44 -6.95
C ASP A 117 8.90 2.41 -8.04
N SER A 118 10.15 1.98 -8.22
CA SER A 118 10.49 1.02 -9.28
C SER A 118 9.85 -0.37 -9.08
N VAL A 119 9.43 -0.70 -7.86
CA VAL A 119 8.69 -1.95 -7.60
C VAL A 119 7.32 -1.96 -8.29
N TRP A 120 6.76 -0.79 -8.65
CA TRP A 120 5.50 -0.72 -9.39
C TRP A 120 5.62 -1.33 -10.79
N GLU A 121 6.81 -1.23 -11.40
CA GLU A 121 7.07 -1.71 -12.75
C GLU A 121 7.56 -3.16 -12.78
N SER A 122 8.32 -3.57 -11.76
CA SER A 122 9.02 -4.87 -11.76
C SER A 122 8.61 -5.85 -10.67
N GLY A 123 7.65 -5.47 -9.83
CA GLY A 123 7.26 -6.27 -8.68
C GLY A 123 8.33 -6.28 -7.58
N HIS A 124 8.02 -6.98 -6.49
CA HIS A 124 8.95 -7.15 -5.37
C HIS A 124 10.02 -8.21 -5.66
N GLY A 125 11.23 -7.99 -5.15
CA GLY A 125 12.30 -8.99 -5.16
C GLY A 125 13.23 -8.97 -6.37
N ARG A 126 12.92 -8.18 -7.42
CA ARG A 126 13.89 -7.89 -8.50
C ARG A 126 15.14 -7.24 -7.91
N LYS A 127 16.30 -7.81 -8.19
CA LYS A 127 17.58 -7.19 -7.86
C LYS A 127 17.99 -6.20 -8.94
N MET A 128 18.51 -5.06 -8.53
CA MET A 128 19.03 -4.00 -9.39
C MET A 128 20.33 -3.42 -8.81
N ASP A 129 21.14 -2.81 -9.67
CA ASP A 129 22.17 -1.88 -9.23
C ASP A 129 21.52 -0.48 -9.11
N PHE A 130 21.51 0.08 -7.90
CA PHE A 130 20.81 1.33 -7.65
C PHE A 130 21.40 2.51 -8.43
N ARG A 131 22.69 2.47 -8.77
CA ARG A 131 23.35 3.56 -9.54
C ARG A 131 22.86 3.55 -10.98
N SER A 132 22.88 2.38 -11.62
CA SER A 132 22.31 2.17 -12.95
C SER A 132 20.82 2.51 -12.99
N GLU A 133 20.08 2.20 -11.92
CA GLU A 133 18.66 2.55 -11.79
C GLU A 133 18.43 4.06 -11.74
N ILE A 134 19.24 4.80 -10.98
CA ILE A 134 19.23 6.27 -10.93
C ILE A 134 19.50 6.86 -12.31
N GLU A 135 20.55 6.39 -13.00
CA GLU A 135 20.90 6.86 -14.34
C GLU A 135 19.80 6.58 -15.36
N ARG A 136 19.22 5.36 -15.32
CA ARG A 136 18.10 4.99 -16.17
C ARG A 136 16.89 5.88 -15.90
N PHE A 137 16.53 6.09 -14.64
CA PHE A 137 15.40 6.95 -14.27
C PHE A 137 15.55 8.37 -14.84
N ILE A 138 16.76 8.95 -14.76
CA ILE A 138 17.06 10.26 -15.33
C ILE A 138 16.91 10.21 -16.85
N ALA A 139 17.54 9.24 -17.52
CA ALA A 139 17.52 9.11 -18.98
C ALA A 139 16.11 8.88 -19.57
N GLU A 140 15.25 8.16 -18.86
CA GLU A 140 13.87 7.87 -19.26
C GLU A 140 12.87 8.97 -18.87
N SER A 141 13.35 10.07 -18.28
CA SER A 141 12.47 11.19 -17.91
C SER A 141 11.95 11.94 -19.13
N ASP A 142 10.63 12.00 -19.24
CA ASP A 142 9.94 12.71 -20.31
C ASP A 142 10.10 14.24 -20.20
N SER A 143 9.69 14.96 -21.25
CA SER A 143 9.77 16.42 -21.30
C SER A 143 8.91 17.14 -20.25
N ASP A 144 7.91 16.45 -19.66
CA ASP A 144 7.00 17.01 -18.66
C ASP A 144 7.45 16.68 -17.21
N HIS A 145 8.48 15.84 -17.06
CA HIS A 145 8.98 15.38 -15.77
C HIS A 145 9.34 16.53 -14.83
N ALA A 146 10.05 17.55 -15.33
CA ALA A 146 10.46 18.70 -14.53
C ALA A 146 9.26 19.45 -13.91
N ARG A 147 8.15 19.57 -14.65
CA ARG A 147 6.91 20.16 -14.13
C ARG A 147 6.27 19.23 -13.09
N LYS A 148 6.10 17.95 -13.41
CA LYS A 148 5.47 16.95 -12.53
C LYS A 148 6.19 16.83 -11.18
N ILE A 149 7.52 16.79 -11.18
CA ILE A 149 8.30 16.65 -9.95
C ILE A 149 8.29 17.92 -9.10
N GLU A 150 8.27 19.10 -9.73
CA GLU A 150 8.14 20.38 -9.02
C GLU A 150 6.74 20.56 -8.39
N GLU A 151 5.69 20.13 -9.08
CA GLU A 151 4.33 20.09 -8.52
C GLU A 151 4.25 19.13 -7.33
N PHE A 152 4.84 17.94 -7.46
CA PHE A 152 4.92 16.96 -6.37
C PHE A 152 5.69 17.50 -5.16
N LYS A 153 6.82 18.16 -5.39
CA LYS A 153 7.65 18.77 -4.35
C LYS A 153 6.90 19.83 -3.54
N LYS A 154 6.05 20.61 -4.21
CA LYS A 154 5.23 21.67 -3.58
C LYS A 154 3.94 21.15 -2.96
N ALA A 155 3.57 19.90 -3.23
CA ALA A 155 2.33 19.32 -2.72
C ALA A 155 2.37 19.19 -1.19
N GLY A 156 1.32 19.70 -0.55
CA GLY A 156 1.11 19.54 0.89
C GLY A 156 0.28 18.30 1.22
N ARG A 157 0.24 17.96 2.51
CA ARG A 157 -0.61 16.89 3.03
C ARG A 157 -2.09 17.16 2.76
N LYS A 158 -2.80 16.16 2.27
CA LYS A 158 -4.26 16.19 2.11
C LYS A 158 -4.93 15.33 3.20
N ASN A 159 -6.24 15.55 3.38
CA ASN A 159 -7.13 14.78 4.25
C ASN A 159 -8.41 14.45 3.47
N ILE A 160 -8.29 13.64 2.42
CA ILE A 160 -9.39 13.33 1.51
C ILE A 160 -10.41 12.44 2.21
N LYS A 161 -11.69 12.76 2.00
CA LYS A 161 -12.81 11.90 2.36
C LYS A 161 -13.20 11.08 1.15
N PHE A 162 -13.55 9.83 1.38
CA PHE A 162 -14.04 8.90 0.36
C PHE A 162 -15.34 8.24 0.85
N LYS A 163 -16.08 7.62 -0.07
CA LYS A 163 -17.29 6.86 0.19
C LYS A 163 -17.39 5.68 -0.78
N SER A 164 -18.25 4.71 -0.44
CA SER A 164 -18.61 3.62 -1.34
C SER A 164 -19.09 4.17 -2.68
N GLY A 165 -18.61 3.59 -3.79
CA GLY A 165 -18.93 4.01 -5.14
C GLY A 165 -17.97 5.03 -5.75
N ASP A 166 -17.02 5.57 -4.97
CA ASP A 166 -16.00 6.47 -5.51
C ASP A 166 -15.03 5.71 -6.42
N PHE A 167 -14.87 6.18 -7.65
CA PHE A 167 -13.87 5.72 -8.60
C PHE A 167 -12.60 6.50 -8.41
N PHE A 168 -11.48 5.78 -8.41
CA PHE A 168 -10.17 6.35 -8.19
C PHE A 168 -9.14 5.86 -9.20
N ARG A 169 -8.10 6.65 -9.39
CA ARG A 169 -6.91 6.28 -10.16
C ARG A 169 -5.66 6.31 -9.30
N PHE A 170 -4.68 5.50 -9.67
CA PHE A 170 -3.38 5.40 -9.01
C PHE A 170 -2.30 5.12 -10.04
N LYS A 171 -1.04 5.47 -9.75
CA LYS A 171 0.07 5.22 -10.68
C LYS A 171 0.39 3.72 -10.73
N LEU A 172 0.45 3.17 -11.94
CA LEU A 172 1.07 1.86 -12.21
C LEU A 172 2.55 2.03 -12.51
N ASP A 173 2.90 3.15 -13.13
CA ASP A 173 4.27 3.54 -13.43
C ASP A 173 4.33 5.06 -13.64
N ARG A 174 5.40 5.55 -14.27
CA ARG A 174 5.62 6.98 -14.54
C ARG A 174 4.53 7.62 -15.42
N ASN A 175 3.96 6.84 -16.34
CA ASN A 175 3.16 7.33 -17.46
C ASN A 175 1.76 6.72 -17.52
N ARG A 176 1.49 5.66 -16.76
CA ARG A 176 0.22 4.95 -16.77
C ARG A 176 -0.43 4.93 -15.40
N TYR A 177 -1.75 5.00 -15.44
CA TYR A 177 -2.64 4.89 -14.31
C TYR A 177 -3.42 3.59 -14.37
N GLY A 178 -3.63 3.01 -13.20
CA GLY A 178 -4.58 1.95 -12.92
C GLY A 178 -5.80 2.57 -12.25
N PHE A 179 -6.89 1.81 -12.22
CA PHE A 179 -8.18 2.31 -11.78
C PHE A 179 -8.85 1.34 -10.83
N GLY A 180 -9.65 1.87 -9.92
CA GLY A 180 -10.44 1.09 -8.99
C GLY A 180 -11.68 1.80 -8.53
N ARG A 181 -12.47 1.09 -7.72
CA ARG A 181 -13.67 1.61 -7.07
C ARG A 181 -13.65 1.25 -5.58
N VAL A 182 -14.00 2.22 -4.75
CA VAL A 182 -14.21 2.02 -3.32
C VAL A 182 -15.50 1.24 -3.11
N ILE A 183 -15.43 0.12 -2.42
CA ILE A 183 -16.59 -0.72 -2.12
C ILE A 183 -17.14 -0.42 -0.72
N LEU A 184 -16.27 -0.39 0.29
CA LEU A 184 -16.71 -0.28 1.68
C LEU A 184 -15.64 0.38 2.56
N ASP A 185 -16.06 1.32 3.39
CA ASP A 185 -15.26 1.84 4.51
C ASP A 185 -15.45 0.91 5.73
N GLY A 186 -14.47 0.05 5.97
CA GLY A 186 -14.52 -0.90 7.07
C GLY A 186 -14.35 -0.24 8.45
N HIS A 187 -13.76 0.97 8.52
CA HIS A 187 -13.72 1.74 9.76
C HIS A 187 -15.12 2.21 10.17
N LYS A 188 -15.91 2.70 9.21
CA LYS A 188 -17.32 3.05 9.43
C LYS A 188 -18.19 1.82 9.70
N LEU A 189 -17.96 0.70 9.00
CA LEU A 189 -18.66 -0.56 9.27
C LEU A 189 -18.53 -0.96 10.75
N ARG A 190 -17.33 -0.91 11.31
CA ARG A 190 -17.12 -1.20 12.74
C ARG A 190 -17.89 -0.30 13.69
N LYS A 191 -18.15 0.95 13.31
CA LYS A 191 -18.88 1.92 14.14
C LYS A 191 -20.39 1.86 13.93
N SER A 192 -20.85 1.21 12.87
CA SER A 192 -22.26 1.21 12.47
C SER A 192 -23.17 0.31 13.33
N GLY A 193 -22.59 -0.69 14.01
CA GLY A 193 -23.37 -1.72 14.73
C GLY A 193 -24.14 -2.68 13.83
N LEU A 194 -23.89 -2.68 12.51
CA LEU A 194 -24.61 -3.53 11.55
C LEU A 194 -24.23 -5.01 11.61
N LEU A 195 -23.01 -5.31 12.07
CA LEU A 195 -22.52 -6.68 12.21
C LEU A 195 -22.40 -7.05 13.69
N PRO A 196 -22.63 -8.33 14.05
CA PRO A 196 -22.46 -8.81 15.41
C PRO A 196 -21.05 -8.56 15.95
N GLU A 197 -20.94 -8.41 17.27
CA GLU A 197 -19.64 -8.34 17.93
C GLU A 197 -18.81 -9.59 17.60
N GLY A 198 -17.54 -9.39 17.28
CA GLY A 198 -16.62 -10.47 16.93
C GLY A 198 -16.69 -10.93 15.47
N HIS A 199 -17.63 -10.46 14.64
CA HIS A 199 -17.70 -10.80 13.21
C HIS A 199 -16.36 -10.52 12.50
N ALA A 200 -15.88 -11.44 11.65
CA ALA A 200 -14.51 -11.42 11.13
C ALA A 200 -14.19 -10.19 10.27
N MET A 201 -15.16 -9.65 9.52
CA MET A 201 -15.05 -8.35 8.84
C MET A 201 -14.72 -7.16 9.76
N LEU A 202 -15.00 -7.27 11.07
CA LEU A 202 -14.63 -6.25 12.05
C LEU A 202 -13.20 -6.44 12.58
N GLY A 203 -12.55 -7.56 12.26
CA GLY A 203 -11.22 -7.94 12.74
C GLY A 203 -10.04 -7.36 11.96
N PHE A 204 -10.29 -6.61 10.88
CA PHE A 204 -9.23 -5.95 10.11
C PHE A 204 -8.57 -4.82 10.91
N MET A 205 -7.24 -4.75 10.88
CA MET A 205 -6.44 -3.76 11.62
C MET A 205 -6.65 -2.31 11.13
N GLY A 206 -6.33 -1.33 11.98
CA GLY A 206 -6.34 0.11 11.66
C GLY A 206 -7.61 0.60 10.96
N LYS A 207 -7.52 1.22 9.77
CA LYS A 207 -8.66 1.75 9.01
C LYS A 207 -8.76 1.07 7.63
N PRO A 208 -9.44 -0.08 7.55
CA PRO A 208 -9.52 -0.86 6.32
C PRO A 208 -10.51 -0.25 5.33
N VAL A 209 -10.14 -0.28 4.05
CA VAL A 209 -10.99 0.09 2.92
C VAL A 209 -11.02 -1.09 1.96
N PHE A 210 -12.23 -1.53 1.62
CA PHE A 210 -12.45 -2.55 0.61
C PHE A 210 -12.54 -1.85 -0.75
N ILE A 211 -11.82 -2.39 -1.71
CA ILE A 211 -11.73 -1.86 -3.06
C ILE A 211 -11.82 -3.00 -4.07
N GLU A 212 -12.24 -2.66 -5.27
CA GLU A 212 -12.01 -3.48 -6.45
C GLU A 212 -11.14 -2.70 -7.43
N LEU A 213 -10.30 -3.42 -8.16
CA LEU A 213 -9.42 -2.85 -9.18
C LEU A 213 -9.83 -3.38 -10.54
N PHE A 214 -9.63 -2.57 -11.58
CA PHE A 214 -9.88 -2.97 -12.95
C PHE A 214 -8.57 -3.45 -13.59
N ALA A 215 -8.62 -4.55 -14.34
CA ALA A 215 -7.51 -5.00 -15.17
C ALA A 215 -7.38 -4.08 -16.40
N TYR A 216 -6.91 -2.86 -16.15
CA TYR A 216 -6.89 -1.77 -17.13
C TYR A 216 -5.81 -0.75 -16.78
N ALA A 217 -5.15 -0.24 -17.82
CA ALA A 217 -4.15 0.82 -17.72
C ALA A 217 -4.37 1.87 -18.80
N SER A 218 -4.23 3.15 -18.44
CA SER A 218 -4.33 4.28 -19.38
C SER A 218 -3.29 5.34 -19.06
N GLN A 219 -2.82 6.07 -20.07
CA GLN A 219 -1.94 7.23 -19.87
C GLN A 219 -2.69 8.49 -19.38
N GLY A 220 -4.03 8.46 -19.41
CA GLY A 220 -4.87 9.61 -19.11
C GLY A 220 -6.11 9.26 -18.31
N GLU A 221 -7.18 10.00 -18.56
CA GLU A 221 -8.48 9.78 -17.94
C GLU A 221 -9.16 8.53 -18.51
N ALA A 222 -10.04 7.92 -17.70
CA ALA A 222 -10.92 6.83 -18.11
C ALA A 222 -12.34 7.15 -17.65
N SER A 223 -13.33 6.89 -18.51
CA SER A 223 -14.73 7.08 -18.13
C SER A 223 -15.23 5.92 -17.27
N VAL A 224 -16.24 6.15 -16.43
CA VAL A 224 -16.82 5.07 -15.63
C VAL A 224 -17.40 3.97 -16.51
N GLY A 225 -18.09 4.32 -17.60
CA GLY A 225 -18.64 3.34 -18.55
C GLY A 225 -17.56 2.46 -19.18
N GLU A 226 -16.40 3.03 -19.49
CA GLU A 226 -15.25 2.25 -19.95
C GLU A 226 -14.77 1.29 -18.86
N LEU A 227 -14.52 1.76 -17.65
CA LEU A 227 -14.03 0.93 -16.54
C LEU A 227 -14.98 -0.22 -16.21
N MET A 228 -16.28 0.05 -16.21
CA MET A 228 -17.31 -0.95 -15.93
C MET A 228 -17.38 -2.06 -17.00
N SER A 229 -16.82 -1.84 -18.18
CA SER A 229 -16.67 -2.86 -19.24
C SER A 229 -15.40 -3.72 -19.11
N ARG A 230 -14.48 -3.35 -18.20
CA ARG A 230 -13.20 -4.05 -18.01
C ARG A 230 -13.34 -5.20 -17.01
N PRO A 231 -12.50 -6.24 -17.14
CA PRO A 231 -12.39 -7.27 -16.10
C PRO A 231 -12.02 -6.65 -14.75
N ARG A 232 -12.59 -7.19 -13.68
CA ARG A 232 -12.32 -6.78 -12.30
C ARG A 232 -11.39 -7.79 -11.66
N LEU A 233 -10.42 -7.30 -10.90
CA LEU A 233 -9.60 -8.12 -10.02
C LEU A 233 -10.39 -8.51 -8.77
N PRO A 234 -10.01 -9.59 -8.08
CA PRO A 234 -10.61 -9.97 -6.82
C PRO A 234 -10.60 -8.80 -5.84
N MET A 235 -11.72 -8.57 -5.15
CA MET A 235 -11.83 -7.51 -4.15
C MET A 235 -10.71 -7.63 -3.13
N ASP A 236 -10.14 -6.50 -2.75
CA ASP A 236 -9.03 -6.45 -1.82
C ASP A 236 -9.25 -5.41 -0.72
N VAL A 237 -8.43 -5.49 0.33
CA VAL A 237 -8.54 -4.65 1.52
C VAL A 237 -7.19 -4.05 1.86
N MET A 238 -7.16 -2.72 1.94
CA MET A 238 -5.96 -1.94 2.27
C MET A 238 -6.25 -0.90 3.35
N PHE A 239 -5.21 -0.29 3.91
CA PHE A 239 -5.37 0.90 4.75
C PHE A 239 -5.88 2.12 3.97
N ASP A 240 -6.58 3.02 4.65
CA ASP A 240 -7.12 4.25 4.06
C ASP A 240 -6.07 5.30 3.67
N ASN A 241 -4.80 5.11 4.04
CA ASN A 241 -3.71 6.07 3.85
C ASN A 241 -3.62 6.61 2.43
N ALA A 242 -3.70 5.75 1.41
CA ALA A 242 -3.58 6.13 0.01
C ALA A 242 -4.69 7.11 -0.41
N PHE A 243 -5.92 6.90 0.07
CA PHE A 243 -6.99 7.88 -0.10
C PHE A 243 -6.77 9.09 0.77
N PHE A 244 -6.57 8.90 2.07
CA PHE A 244 -6.51 9.96 3.05
C PHE A 244 -5.48 11.05 2.70
N TYR A 245 -4.30 10.65 2.24
CA TYR A 245 -3.25 11.58 1.79
C TYR A 245 -3.36 12.01 0.32
N GLY A 246 -4.32 11.45 -0.42
CA GLY A 246 -4.61 11.81 -1.81
C GLY A 246 -3.61 11.27 -2.82
N GLU A 247 -2.95 10.14 -2.50
CA GLU A 247 -2.17 9.37 -3.47
C GLU A 247 -3.09 8.68 -4.49
N PHE A 248 -4.23 8.16 -4.02
CA PHE A 248 -5.30 7.66 -4.87
C PHE A 248 -6.29 8.78 -5.12
N GLU A 249 -6.37 9.21 -6.38
CA GLU A 249 -7.17 10.36 -6.78
C GLU A 249 -8.59 9.90 -7.15
N ILE A 250 -9.57 10.39 -6.40
CA ILE A 250 -10.99 10.17 -6.71
C ILE A 250 -11.42 11.13 -7.79
N PHE A 251 -12.00 10.61 -8.88
CA PHE A 251 -12.38 11.41 -10.05
C PHE A 251 -13.84 11.24 -10.47
N ALA A 252 -14.55 10.20 -10.00
CA ALA A 252 -15.95 9.97 -10.30
C ALA A 252 -16.64 9.20 -9.17
N HIS A 253 -17.97 9.11 -9.24
CA HIS A 253 -18.78 8.38 -8.27
C HIS A 253 -20.00 7.76 -8.93
N GLU A 254 -20.23 6.47 -8.72
CA GLU A 254 -21.49 5.81 -9.02
C GLU A 254 -21.88 4.83 -7.91
N LYS A 255 -23.19 4.62 -7.74
CA LYS A 255 -23.69 3.69 -6.72
C LYS A 255 -23.21 2.27 -7.00
N VAL A 256 -22.75 1.58 -5.97
CA VAL A 256 -22.33 0.17 -6.06
C VAL A 256 -23.57 -0.73 -6.15
N ASP A 257 -23.62 -1.56 -7.20
CA ASP A 257 -24.57 -2.65 -7.32
C ASP A 257 -24.10 -3.83 -6.47
N VAL A 258 -24.78 -4.06 -5.35
CA VAL A 258 -24.49 -5.12 -4.37
C VAL A 258 -24.58 -6.51 -5.00
N SER A 259 -25.43 -6.68 -6.03
CA SER A 259 -25.63 -7.99 -6.66
C SER A 259 -24.39 -8.48 -7.44
N GLN A 260 -23.47 -7.58 -7.76
CA GLN A 260 -22.24 -7.88 -8.50
C GLN A 260 -21.01 -8.07 -7.60
N LEU A 261 -21.16 -7.97 -6.28
CA LEU A 261 -20.02 -8.04 -5.37
C LEU A 261 -19.61 -9.47 -5.04
N ASP A 262 -18.31 -9.71 -5.00
CA ASP A 262 -17.71 -10.91 -4.42
C ASP A 262 -16.65 -10.49 -3.39
N PHE A 263 -17.04 -10.50 -2.12
CA PHE A 263 -16.15 -10.13 -1.01
C PHE A 263 -15.06 -11.18 -0.79
N PRO A 264 -13.93 -10.81 -0.15
CA PRO A 264 -12.99 -11.80 0.33
C PRO A 264 -13.64 -12.81 1.27
N MET A 265 -13.14 -14.05 1.22
CA MET A 265 -13.58 -15.15 2.07
C MET A 265 -12.51 -15.51 3.08
N SER A 266 -12.91 -15.74 4.32
CA SER A 266 -12.05 -16.24 5.39
C SER A 266 -12.62 -17.53 5.97
N PHE A 267 -11.77 -18.53 6.11
CA PHE A 267 -12.06 -19.71 6.91
C PHE A 267 -11.11 -19.77 8.11
N HIS A 268 -11.66 -20.14 9.26
CA HIS A 268 -10.87 -20.40 10.45
C HIS A 268 -11.47 -21.58 11.19
N VAL A 269 -10.61 -22.50 11.66
CA VAL A 269 -11.00 -23.63 12.49
C VAL A 269 -10.11 -23.67 13.72
N SER A 270 -10.75 -23.80 14.88
CA SER A 270 -10.10 -24.04 16.16
C SER A 270 -11.15 -24.53 17.18
N PRO A 271 -10.71 -25.13 18.31
CA PRO A 271 -11.62 -25.49 19.39
C PRO A 271 -12.39 -24.30 19.97
N ALA A 272 -11.79 -23.10 19.91
CA ALA A 272 -12.37 -21.89 20.48
C ALA A 272 -13.40 -21.24 19.54
N ARG A 273 -13.14 -21.27 18.22
CA ARG A 273 -14.00 -20.66 17.22
C ARG A 273 -13.74 -21.25 15.84
N THR A 274 -14.79 -21.72 15.19
CA THR A 274 -14.74 -22.21 13.81
C THR A 274 -15.81 -21.49 12.98
N TYR A 275 -15.41 -20.88 11.85
CA TYR A 275 -16.31 -20.13 10.98
C TYR A 275 -15.88 -20.12 9.52
N LEU A 276 -16.86 -19.91 8.65
CA LEU A 276 -16.69 -19.44 7.27
C LEU A 276 -17.31 -18.06 7.15
N GLN A 277 -16.52 -17.07 6.74
CA GLN A 277 -16.94 -15.70 6.51
C GLN A 277 -16.79 -15.34 5.03
N TRP A 278 -17.82 -14.72 4.45
CA TRP A 278 -17.85 -14.19 3.09
C TRP A 278 -18.64 -12.89 3.10
N GLY A 279 -17.97 -11.73 2.97
CA GLY A 279 -18.61 -10.43 3.17
C GLY A 279 -19.35 -10.35 4.51
N PHE A 280 -20.64 -9.97 4.47
CA PHE A 280 -21.51 -9.85 5.65
C PHE A 280 -22.05 -11.20 6.15
N ILE A 281 -21.79 -12.30 5.42
CA ILE A 281 -22.15 -13.64 5.85
C ILE A 281 -21.03 -14.16 6.77
N GLU A 282 -21.39 -14.58 7.97
CA GLU A 282 -20.53 -15.40 8.84
C GLU A 282 -21.38 -16.54 9.39
N ILE A 283 -20.92 -17.77 9.18
CA ILE A 283 -21.56 -18.97 9.71
C ILE A 283 -20.55 -19.65 10.62
N CYS A 284 -20.94 -19.85 11.88
CA CYS A 284 -20.14 -20.55 12.88
C CYS A 284 -20.57 -22.02 12.97
N SER A 285 -19.60 -22.88 13.28
CA SER A 285 -19.80 -24.30 13.59
C SER A 285 -18.83 -24.70 14.70
N ASP A 286 -18.95 -25.90 15.23
CA ASP A 286 -17.88 -26.51 16.01
C ASP A 286 -16.85 -27.18 15.10
N GLU A 287 -15.61 -27.27 15.60
CA GLU A 287 -14.48 -27.88 14.89
C GLU A 287 -14.74 -29.34 14.53
N GLN A 288 -15.32 -30.14 15.44
CA GLN A 288 -15.50 -31.57 15.22
C GLN A 288 -16.45 -31.85 14.06
N SER A 289 -17.56 -31.10 13.97
CA SER A 289 -18.51 -31.20 12.87
C SER A 289 -17.86 -30.88 11.53
N VAL A 290 -17.08 -29.79 11.46
CA VAL A 290 -16.39 -29.39 10.22
C VAL A 290 -15.35 -30.43 9.82
N MET A 291 -14.49 -30.84 10.75
CA MET A 291 -13.43 -31.83 10.48
C MET A 291 -13.99 -33.22 10.20
N LYS A 292 -15.17 -33.57 10.72
CA LYS A 292 -15.85 -34.83 10.36
C LYS A 292 -16.40 -34.78 8.93
N ALA A 293 -16.93 -33.64 8.50
CA ALA A 293 -17.51 -33.48 7.17
C ALA A 293 -16.45 -33.24 6.07
N ALA A 294 -15.29 -32.69 6.42
CA ALA A 294 -14.20 -32.41 5.49
C ALA A 294 -13.57 -33.68 4.91
N SER A 295 -13.28 -33.63 3.61
CA SER A 295 -12.44 -34.57 2.87
C SER A 295 -11.02 -34.61 3.44
N ARG A 296 -10.26 -35.63 3.05
CA ARG A 296 -8.86 -35.75 3.50
C ARG A 296 -8.03 -34.62 2.92
N GLU A 297 -8.25 -34.31 1.65
CA GLU A 297 -7.57 -33.26 0.90
C GLU A 297 -7.84 -31.88 1.52
N LEU A 298 -9.09 -31.59 1.93
CA LEU A 298 -9.40 -30.33 2.62
C LEU A 298 -8.69 -30.22 3.97
N LYS A 299 -8.56 -31.32 4.71
CA LYS A 299 -7.83 -31.32 6.00
C LYS A 299 -6.35 -31.03 5.80
N GLU A 300 -5.73 -31.70 4.83
CA GLU A 300 -4.32 -31.46 4.46
C GLU A 300 -4.12 -29.98 4.09
N LEU A 301 -5.01 -29.40 3.26
CA LEU A 301 -4.95 -27.97 2.89
C LEU A 301 -5.06 -27.04 4.12
N ILE A 302 -5.97 -27.33 5.05
CA ILE A 302 -6.19 -26.54 6.27
C ILE A 302 -4.97 -26.60 7.20
N GLU A 303 -4.30 -27.75 7.29
CA GLU A 303 -3.09 -27.92 8.10
C GLU A 303 -1.90 -27.16 7.51
N GLU A 304 -1.80 -27.12 6.19
CA GLU A 304 -0.71 -26.45 5.48
C GLU A 304 -0.91 -24.94 5.33
N ASN A 305 -2.16 -24.47 5.26
CA ASN A 305 -2.49 -23.09 4.90
C ASN A 305 -3.43 -22.42 5.91
N ASN A 306 -3.09 -21.18 6.26
CA ASN A 306 -3.99 -20.31 7.01
C ASN A 306 -4.98 -19.61 6.06
N LEU A 307 -6.11 -20.25 5.77
CA LEU A 307 -7.19 -19.77 4.85
C LEU A 307 -7.97 -18.54 5.36
N LYS A 308 -7.37 -17.74 6.23
CA LYS A 308 -7.96 -16.54 6.82
C LYS A 308 -7.54 -15.30 6.04
N PHE A 309 -8.50 -14.62 5.45
CA PHE A 309 -8.31 -13.35 4.75
C PHE A 309 -8.60 -12.17 5.70
N ASN A 310 -7.71 -11.94 6.67
CA ASN A 310 -7.84 -10.85 7.64
C ASN A 310 -6.61 -9.93 7.73
N CYS A 311 -5.59 -10.17 6.90
CA CYS A 311 -4.44 -9.29 6.75
C CYS A 311 -4.76 -8.17 5.75
N ILE A 312 -4.19 -6.99 5.96
CA ILE A 312 -4.32 -5.84 5.05
C ILE A 312 -2.95 -5.20 4.83
N GLY A 313 -2.73 -4.71 3.62
CA GLY A 313 -1.54 -3.95 3.24
C GLY A 313 -1.74 -2.45 3.33
N PHE A 314 -0.64 -1.69 3.24
CA PHE A 314 -0.69 -0.23 3.01
C PHE A 314 -1.15 0.11 1.59
N SER A 315 -0.99 -0.82 0.65
CA SER A 315 -1.45 -0.78 -0.72
C SER A 315 -2.28 -2.03 -1.03
N PRO A 316 -3.04 -2.05 -2.14
CA PRO A 316 -3.68 -3.27 -2.60
C PRO A 316 -2.64 -4.32 -2.98
N ARG A 317 -2.99 -5.59 -2.80
CA ARG A 317 -2.23 -6.80 -3.15
C ARG A 317 -2.12 -7.01 -4.66
N TYR A 318 -3.16 -6.65 -5.42
CA TYR A 318 -3.26 -6.90 -6.86
C TYR A 318 -3.25 -5.57 -7.64
N ALA A 319 -2.23 -4.75 -7.44
CA ALA A 319 -2.22 -3.37 -7.93
C ALA A 319 -1.25 -3.21 -9.10
N GLN A 320 -0.06 -2.66 -8.86
CA GLN A 320 0.74 -2.09 -9.93
C GLN A 320 1.31 -3.15 -10.88
N PHE A 321 2.07 -4.09 -10.34
CA PHE A 321 2.77 -5.08 -11.12
C PHE A 321 1.82 -6.16 -11.67
N GLU A 322 0.86 -6.60 -10.86
CA GLU A 322 -0.11 -7.64 -11.22
C GLU A 322 -1.03 -7.17 -12.36
N ILE A 323 -1.48 -5.90 -12.35
CA ILE A 323 -2.25 -5.35 -13.47
C ILE A 323 -1.39 -5.35 -14.74
N ALA A 324 -0.11 -4.99 -14.64
CA ALA A 324 0.78 -4.99 -15.80
C ALA A 324 1.01 -6.40 -16.38
N GLU A 325 1.10 -7.43 -15.53
CA GLU A 325 1.20 -8.84 -15.95
C GLU A 325 -0.08 -9.34 -16.61
N ILE A 326 -1.24 -9.08 -16.01
CA ILE A 326 -2.52 -9.50 -16.56
C ILE A 326 -2.76 -8.86 -17.93
N LEU A 327 -2.37 -7.59 -18.10
CA LEU A 327 -2.44 -6.91 -19.40
C LEU A 327 -1.46 -7.48 -20.44
N ARG A 328 -0.42 -8.20 -20.03
CA ARG A 328 0.47 -8.98 -20.92
C ARG A 328 -0.06 -10.39 -21.22
N GLY A 329 -1.18 -10.79 -20.61
CA GLY A 329 -1.80 -12.10 -20.80
C GLY A 329 -1.39 -13.15 -19.77
N GLU A 330 -0.70 -12.74 -18.70
CA GLU A 330 -0.40 -13.64 -17.57
C GLU A 330 -1.65 -13.85 -16.71
N GLU A 331 -1.70 -15.00 -16.02
CA GLU A 331 -2.77 -15.29 -15.06
C GLU A 331 -2.51 -14.57 -13.73
N LEU A 332 -3.58 -14.21 -13.02
CA LEU A 332 -3.47 -13.59 -11.71
C LEU A 332 -2.93 -14.62 -10.70
N ALA A 333 -1.79 -14.32 -10.09
CA ALA A 333 -1.25 -15.11 -8.99
C ALA A 333 -2.00 -14.79 -7.68
N TYR A 334 -2.81 -15.74 -7.19
CA TYR A 334 -3.50 -15.62 -5.92
C TYR A 334 -2.56 -15.91 -4.74
N GLN A 335 -2.89 -15.36 -3.56
CA GLN A 335 -2.23 -15.79 -2.33
C GLN A 335 -2.71 -17.18 -1.93
N THR A 336 -1.83 -17.99 -1.34
CA THR A 336 -2.14 -19.38 -0.94
C THR A 336 -3.27 -19.50 0.09
N ASN A 337 -3.65 -18.39 0.73
CA ASN A 337 -4.78 -18.32 1.66
C ASN A 337 -6.08 -17.78 1.07
N ASP A 338 -6.10 -17.37 -0.20
CA ASP A 338 -7.28 -16.78 -0.83
C ASP A 338 -8.17 -17.89 -1.41
N LEU A 339 -9.29 -18.17 -0.74
CA LEU A 339 -10.27 -19.17 -1.20
C LEU A 339 -10.86 -18.88 -2.58
N ARG A 340 -10.63 -17.70 -3.16
CA ARG A 340 -11.06 -17.35 -4.52
C ARG A 340 -10.08 -17.83 -5.59
N ASP A 341 -8.93 -18.35 -5.20
CA ASP A 341 -7.96 -18.97 -6.10
C ASP A 341 -8.61 -20.13 -6.90
N PRO A 342 -8.55 -20.10 -8.24
CA PRO A 342 -9.02 -21.18 -9.09
C PRO A 342 -8.46 -22.57 -8.76
N GLU A 343 -7.20 -22.67 -8.32
CA GLU A 343 -6.53 -23.95 -8.05
C GLU A 343 -7.14 -24.69 -6.85
N ILE A 344 -7.61 -23.94 -5.85
CA ILE A 344 -8.28 -24.47 -4.66
C ILE A 344 -9.80 -24.23 -4.67
N ARG A 345 -10.38 -23.99 -5.86
CA ARG A 345 -11.84 -23.81 -6.02
C ARG A 345 -12.64 -24.96 -5.42
N TRP A 346 -12.14 -26.18 -5.52
CA TRP A 346 -12.78 -27.37 -4.93
C TRP A 346 -12.94 -27.23 -3.41
N ALA A 347 -11.93 -26.70 -2.71
CA ALA A 347 -11.92 -26.50 -1.27
C ALA A 347 -12.92 -25.41 -0.86
N ARG A 348 -12.98 -24.29 -1.59
CA ARG A 348 -14.01 -23.26 -1.40
C ARG A 348 -15.41 -23.86 -1.50
N GLN A 349 -15.68 -24.64 -2.54
CA GLN A 349 -17.00 -25.24 -2.76
C GLN A 349 -17.36 -26.26 -1.67
N GLU A 350 -16.38 -27.05 -1.22
CA GLU A 350 -16.56 -28.00 -0.15
C GLU A 350 -16.88 -27.30 1.18
N LEU A 351 -16.09 -26.29 1.56
CA LEU A 351 -16.36 -25.45 2.73
C LEU A 351 -17.74 -24.80 2.64
N MET A 352 -18.12 -24.27 1.47
CA MET A 352 -19.47 -23.74 1.27
C MET A 352 -20.54 -24.78 1.61
N ARG A 353 -20.45 -26.01 1.09
CA ARG A 353 -21.41 -27.08 1.40
C ARG A 353 -21.44 -27.44 2.88
N ILE A 354 -20.27 -27.55 3.52
CA ILE A 354 -20.15 -27.87 4.96
C ILE A 354 -20.89 -26.81 5.80
N PHE A 355 -20.73 -25.53 5.45
CA PHE A 355 -21.39 -24.41 6.14
C PHE A 355 -22.80 -24.10 5.57
N GLY A 356 -23.35 -24.97 4.73
CA GLY A 356 -24.71 -24.84 4.21
C GLY A 356 -24.90 -23.75 3.15
N LEU A 357 -23.83 -23.18 2.61
CA LEU A 357 -23.82 -22.30 1.44
C LEU A 357 -23.97 -23.08 0.14
N ASP A 358 -24.55 -22.44 -0.88
CA ASP A 358 -24.70 -23.01 -2.21
C ASP A 358 -23.54 -22.55 -3.12
N PRO A 359 -22.62 -23.45 -3.52
CA PRO A 359 -21.47 -23.08 -4.33
C PRO A 359 -21.81 -22.67 -5.77
N ALA A 360 -23.03 -22.93 -6.25
CA ALA A 360 -23.47 -22.49 -7.57
C ALA A 360 -24.05 -21.07 -7.57
N LYS A 361 -24.23 -20.46 -6.38
CA LYS A 361 -24.83 -19.15 -6.20
C LYS A 361 -23.79 -18.09 -5.87
N SER A 362 -24.05 -16.87 -6.31
CA SER A 362 -23.27 -15.68 -5.97
C SER A 362 -23.32 -15.37 -4.48
N TYR A 363 -22.46 -14.44 -4.04
CA TYR A 363 -22.49 -13.87 -2.69
C TYR A 363 -23.88 -13.33 -2.36
N PHE A 364 -24.43 -12.53 -3.26
CA PHE A 364 -25.71 -11.85 -3.08
C PHE A 364 -26.86 -12.85 -2.91
N GLU A 365 -26.93 -13.88 -3.76
CA GLU A 365 -27.97 -14.90 -3.68
C GLU A 365 -27.88 -15.73 -2.40
N ASN A 366 -26.66 -16.06 -1.94
CA ASN A 366 -26.46 -16.71 -0.66
C ASN A 366 -26.86 -15.80 0.51
N ALA A 367 -26.49 -14.52 0.47
CA ALA A 367 -26.86 -13.53 1.49
C ALA A 367 -28.38 -13.39 1.59
N GLN A 368 -29.08 -13.28 0.45
CA GLN A 368 -30.54 -13.22 0.40
C GLN A 368 -31.20 -14.47 0.99
N ARG A 369 -30.71 -15.67 0.64
CA ARG A 369 -31.23 -16.94 1.18
C ARG A 369 -31.08 -17.01 2.71
N LEU A 370 -30.04 -16.41 3.26
CA LEU A 370 -29.78 -16.35 4.70
C LEU A 370 -30.43 -15.14 5.41
N GLY A 371 -31.11 -14.25 4.68
CA GLY A 371 -31.68 -13.03 5.24
C GLY A 371 -30.64 -11.98 5.64
N VAL A 372 -29.39 -12.10 5.16
CA VAL A 372 -28.28 -11.18 5.44
C VAL A 372 -28.38 -9.97 4.50
N LYS A 373 -28.43 -8.76 5.08
CA LYS A 373 -28.43 -7.50 4.31
C LYS A 373 -27.01 -6.96 4.20
N THR A 374 -26.58 -6.67 2.97
CA THR A 374 -25.33 -5.95 2.70
C THR A 374 -25.63 -4.46 2.61
N VAL A 375 -24.95 -3.65 3.45
CA VAL A 375 -25.16 -2.20 3.53
C VAL A 375 -23.83 -1.50 3.29
N LEU A 376 -23.76 -0.66 2.26
CA LEU A 376 -22.54 0.03 1.83
C LEU A 376 -22.58 1.55 2.10
N GLU A 377 -23.77 2.11 2.32
CA GLU A 377 -23.98 3.52 2.63
C GLU A 377 -23.81 3.74 4.14
N LEU A 378 -22.56 4.02 4.57
CA LEU A 378 -22.14 4.16 5.97
C LEU A 378 -21.51 5.51 6.32
#